data_AF-A9FV69-F1
#
_entry.id   AF-A9FV69-F1
#
_cell.length_a   1.000
_cell.length_b   1.000
_cell.length_c   1.000
_cell.angle_alpha   90.00
_cell.angle_beta   90.00
_cell.angle_gamma   90.00
#
_symmetry.space_group_name_H-M   'P 1'
#
loop_
_entity.id
_entity.type
_entity.pdbx_description
1 polymer ?
#
loop_
_entity_poly.entity_id
_entity_poly.type
_entity_poly.pdbx_seq_one_letter_code
_entity_poly.pdbx_strand_id
1 'polypeptide(L)'
;MAPTWAIARRVVEIRGKNATTNKHPKRWGAVLHDDDLADAIVDRILHRGRLLRLDGPSVRTKHLPEGELRVDDQEQAGRSRFSGLAAADFPEPTRSF
;
A
#
# COMPACT_ATOMS: atom_id res chain seq x y z
N MET A 1 36.62 -4.84 25.23
CA MET A 1 35.58 -3.79 25.28
C MET A 1 35.15 -3.50 23.85
N ALA A 2 33.89 -3.78 23.48
CA ALA A 2 33.34 -3.55 22.14
C ALA A 2 32.22 -2.49 22.22
N PRO A 3 32.06 -1.61 21.22
CA PRO A 3 31.18 -0.44 21.36
C PRO A 3 29.70 -0.77 21.13
N THR A 4 28.84 -0.06 21.88
CA THR A 4 27.40 -0.30 22.11
C THR A 4 26.44 0.29 21.04
N TRP A 5 26.90 0.70 19.85
CA TRP A 5 26.06 1.50 18.93
C TRP A 5 25.81 0.91 17.54
N ALA A 6 26.23 -0.31 17.23
CA ALA A 6 26.10 -0.84 15.88
C ALA A 6 24.68 -1.38 15.56
N ILE A 7 23.67 -0.51 15.53
CA ILE A 7 22.44 -0.78 14.79
C ILE A 7 22.76 -0.48 13.31
N ALA A 8 23.32 -1.48 12.62
CA ALA A 8 23.57 -1.38 11.20
C ALA A 8 22.24 -1.34 10.45
N ARG A 9 21.85 -0.16 9.96
CA ARG A 9 20.73 0.01 9.02
C ARG A 9 21.01 -0.81 7.76
N ARG A 10 20.35 -1.96 7.61
CA ARG A 10 20.44 -2.78 6.40
C ARG A 10 19.65 -2.10 5.28
N VAL A 11 20.36 -1.59 4.28
CA VAL A 11 19.77 -1.00 3.08
C VAL A 11 19.56 -2.11 2.04
N VAL A 12 18.31 -2.35 1.63
CA VAL A 12 17.96 -3.34 0.60
C VAL A 12 17.78 -2.66 -0.74
N GLU A 13 18.48 -3.14 -1.77
CA GLU A 13 18.34 -2.64 -3.15
C GLU A 13 17.28 -3.45 -3.92
N ILE A 14 16.32 -2.76 -4.55
CA ILE A 14 15.30 -3.36 -5.40
C ILE A 14 15.70 -3.11 -6.86
N ARG A 15 16.14 -4.15 -7.58
CA ARG A 15 16.52 -4.06 -9.01
C ARG A 15 15.54 -4.82 -9.90
N GLY A 16 15.14 -4.20 -11.02
CA GLY A 16 14.42 -4.87 -12.11
C GLY A 16 13.01 -5.41 -11.77
N LYS A 17 12.40 -4.92 -10.69
CA LYS A 17 11.08 -5.39 -10.23
C LYS A 17 9.98 -4.47 -10.71
N ASN A 18 8.99 -5.04 -11.38
CA ASN A 18 7.72 -4.40 -11.68
C ASN A 18 6.71 -4.78 -10.61
N ALA A 19 5.95 -3.81 -10.11
CA ALA A 19 4.84 -4.03 -9.20
C ALA A 19 3.59 -3.35 -9.76
N THR A 20 2.44 -3.97 -9.57
CA THR A 20 1.14 -3.40 -9.90
C THR A 20 0.36 -3.23 -8.61
N THR A 21 -0.29 -2.09 -8.45
CA THR A 21 -1.13 -1.80 -7.29
C THR A 21 -2.34 -1.00 -7.74
N ASN A 22 -3.48 -1.28 -7.13
CA ASN A 22 -4.68 -0.45 -7.24
C ASN A 22 -4.71 0.66 -6.17
N LYS A 23 -3.68 0.76 -5.32
CA LYS A 23 -3.58 1.79 -4.28
C LYS A 23 -2.46 2.77 -4.61
N HIS A 24 -2.81 4.06 -4.65
CA HIS A 24 -1.83 5.11 -4.83
C HIS A 24 -0.72 5.02 -3.76
N PRO A 25 0.57 5.20 -4.09
CA PRO A 25 1.69 5.07 -3.16
C PRO A 25 1.53 5.85 -1.84
N LYS A 26 0.94 7.06 -1.89
CA LYS A 26 0.62 7.87 -0.70
C LYS A 26 -0.27 7.18 0.34
N ARG A 27 -0.94 6.08 -0.01
CA ARG A 27 -1.83 5.33 0.88
C ARG A 27 -1.18 4.05 1.41
N TRP A 28 0.08 3.80 1.05
CA TRP A 28 0.78 2.59 1.45
C TRP A 28 1.07 2.57 2.94
N GLY A 29 1.27 3.72 3.59
CA GLY A 29 1.41 3.81 5.03
C GLY A 29 0.24 3.16 5.79
N ALA A 30 -1.00 3.54 5.44
CA ALA A 30 -2.20 2.93 6.01
C ALA A 30 -2.39 1.44 5.64
N VAL A 31 -1.96 1.02 4.44
CA VAL A 31 -2.07 -0.38 3.98
C VAL A 31 -1.03 -1.28 4.64
N LEU A 32 0.17 -0.75 4.88
CA LEU A 32 1.29 -1.44 5.51
C LEU A 32 1.28 -1.28 7.03
N HIS A 33 0.41 -0.41 7.56
CA HIS A 33 0.35 0.01 8.96
C HIS A 33 1.67 0.59 9.48
N ASP A 34 2.46 1.18 8.58
CA ASP A 34 3.78 1.73 8.85
C ASP A 34 4.12 2.77 7.77
N ASP A 35 4.06 4.05 8.16
CA ASP A 35 4.32 5.18 7.26
C ASP A 35 5.80 5.26 6.88
N ASP A 36 6.72 4.98 7.82
CA ASP A 36 8.17 5.02 7.58
C ASP A 36 8.60 3.92 6.61
N LEU A 37 8.06 2.71 6.77
CA LEU A 37 8.29 1.60 5.85
C LEU A 37 7.71 1.91 4.46
N ALA A 38 6.50 2.48 4.39
CA ALA A 38 5.89 2.85 3.12
C ALA A 38 6.77 3.85 2.35
N ASP A 39 7.25 4.89 3.01
CA ASP A 39 8.13 5.88 2.41
C ASP A 39 9.46 5.25 1.96
N ALA A 40 10.06 4.36 2.76
CA ALA A 40 11.29 3.66 2.39
C ALA A 40 11.13 2.76 1.16
N ILE A 41 9.98 2.08 1.03
CA ILE A 41 9.69 1.26 -0.16
C ILE A 41 9.46 2.15 -1.38
N VAL A 42 8.67 3.22 -1.24
CA VAL A 42 8.38 4.15 -2.35
C VAL A 42 9.67 4.81 -2.85
N ASP A 43 10.50 5.31 -1.95
CA ASP A 43 11.82 5.86 -2.28
C ASP A 43 12.66 4.83 -3.04
N ARG A 44 12.73 3.59 -2.53
CA ARG A 44 13.53 2.54 -3.16
C ARG A 44 13.04 2.13 -4.55
N ILE A 45 11.73 2.03 -4.75
CA ILE A 45 11.14 1.65 -6.05
C ILE A 45 11.33 2.79 -7.06
N LEU A 46 11.07 4.04 -6.64
CA LEU A 46 11.13 5.20 -7.53
C LEU A 46 12.55 5.73 -7.73
N HIS A 47 13.53 5.30 -6.93
CA HIS A 47 14.94 5.66 -7.09
C HIS A 47 15.48 5.36 -8.51
N ARG A 48 15.00 4.27 -9.14
CA ARG A 48 15.28 3.96 -10.57
C ARG A 48 14.07 3.52 -11.37
N GLY A 49 12.88 3.47 -10.75
CA GLY A 49 11.63 3.07 -11.39
C GLY A 49 10.82 4.24 -11.93
N ARG A 50 9.62 3.95 -12.44
CA ARG A 50 8.64 4.95 -12.86
C ARG A 50 7.26 4.52 -12.36
N LEU A 51 6.44 5.47 -11.92
CA LEU A 51 5.04 5.24 -11.57
C LEU A 51 4.17 5.40 -12.82
N LEU A 52 3.50 4.33 -13.23
CA LEU A 52 2.54 4.36 -14.34
C LEU A 52 1.12 4.32 -13.77
N ARG A 53 0.31 5.35 -14.06
CA ARG A 53 -1.11 5.35 -13.72
C ARG A 53 -1.89 4.69 -14.83
N LEU A 54 -2.60 3.61 -14.50
CA LEU A 54 -3.48 2.91 -15.41
C LEU A 54 -4.90 3.39 -15.12
N ASP A 55 -5.42 4.23 -16.00
CA ASP A 55 -6.78 4.77 -15.92
C ASP A 55 -7.70 4.08 -16.94
N GLY A 56 -9.01 4.16 -16.70
CA GLY A 56 -10.05 3.66 -17.59
C GLY A 56 -10.92 2.56 -16.96
N PRO A 57 -12.04 2.23 -17.62
CA PRO A 57 -12.95 1.20 -17.12
C PRO A 57 -12.25 -0.16 -17.05
N SER A 58 -12.58 -0.93 -16.02
CA SER A 58 -12.02 -2.27 -15.84
C SER A 58 -12.35 -3.15 -17.05
N VAL A 59 -11.31 -3.75 -17.64
CA VAL A 59 -11.44 -4.69 -18.76
C VAL A 59 -12.36 -5.86 -18.39
N ARG A 60 -12.33 -6.30 -17.13
CA ARG A 60 -13.16 -7.40 -16.63
C ARG A 60 -14.65 -7.07 -16.69
N THR A 61 -14.99 -5.79 -16.53
CA THR A 61 -16.38 -5.30 -16.51
C THR A 61 -16.75 -4.54 -17.78
N LYS A 62 -15.93 -4.60 -18.83
CA LYS A 62 -16.22 -3.92 -20.10
C LYS A 62 -17.52 -4.38 -20.76
N HIS A 63 -18.00 -5.58 -20.44
CA HIS A 63 -19.27 -6.12 -20.93
C HIS A 63 -20.47 -5.64 -20.08
N LEU A 64 -20.24 -5.12 -18.87
CA LEU A 64 -21.33 -4.64 -18.01
C LEU A 64 -21.77 -3.23 -18.45
N PRO A 65 -23.07 -2.91 -18.33
CA PRO A 65 -23.57 -1.57 -18.64
C PRO A 65 -22.91 -0.51 -17.74
N GLU A 66 -22.62 0.67 -18.31
CA GLU A 66 -21.77 1.72 -17.71
C GLU A 66 -22.25 2.22 -16.33
N GLY A 67 -23.53 2.02 -15.97
CA GLY A 67 -24.11 2.44 -14.70
C GLY A 67 -23.72 1.61 -13.47
N GLU A 68 -23.11 0.43 -13.63
CA GLU A 68 -22.69 -0.45 -12.52
C GLU A 68 -21.18 -0.34 -12.18
N LEU A 69 -20.43 0.48 -12.92
CA LEU A 69 -19.00 0.63 -12.73
C LEU A 69 -18.70 1.47 -11.48
N ARG A 70 -17.95 0.92 -10.54
CA ARG A 70 -17.52 1.64 -9.32
C ARG A 70 -16.50 2.73 -9.69
N VAL A 71 -16.80 3.98 -9.34
CA VAL A 71 -15.83 5.08 -9.33
C VAL A 71 -14.85 4.86 -8.18
N ASP A 72 -13.55 4.98 -8.47
CA ASP A 72 -12.50 4.67 -7.52
C ASP A 72 -12.21 5.88 -6.61
N ASP A 73 -12.92 5.97 -5.48
CA ASP A 73 -12.78 7.04 -4.48
C ASP A 73 -11.52 6.86 -3.62
N GLN A 74 -10.35 6.94 -4.25
CA GLN A 74 -9.07 6.71 -3.55
C GLN A 74 -8.68 7.84 -2.58
N GLU A 75 -9.45 8.93 -2.45
CA GLU A 75 -9.12 10.09 -1.62
C GLU A 75 -9.54 9.99 -0.13
N GLN A 76 -10.34 9.00 0.28
CA GLN A 76 -10.78 8.90 1.68
C GLN A 76 -9.78 8.14 2.55
N ALA A 77 -8.83 8.88 3.14
CA ALA A 77 -7.85 8.39 4.12
C ALA A 77 -8.44 7.99 5.49
N GLY A 78 -9.76 8.07 5.70
CA GLY A 78 -10.37 7.96 7.03
C GLY A 78 -10.97 6.61 7.43
N ARG A 79 -11.03 5.61 6.53
CA ARG A 79 -11.59 4.29 6.85
C ARG A 79 -10.69 3.21 6.27
N SER A 80 -10.11 2.38 7.13
CA SER A 80 -9.33 1.22 6.70
C SER A 80 -10.26 0.24 5.98
N ARG A 81 -10.32 0.35 4.65
CA ARG A 81 -11.06 -0.53 3.76
C ARG A 81 -10.05 -1.37 3.00
N PHE A 82 -9.83 -2.59 3.46
CA PHE A 82 -9.02 -3.56 2.74
C PHE A 82 -9.89 -4.19 1.65
N SER A 83 -9.45 -4.16 0.39
CA SER A 83 -10.16 -4.78 -0.76
C SER A 83 -11.67 -4.51 -0.88
N GLY A 84 -12.18 -3.38 -0.37
CA GLY A 84 -13.61 -3.03 -0.41
C GLY A 84 -14.44 -3.52 0.78
N LEU A 85 -13.88 -4.40 1.61
CA LEU A 85 -14.45 -4.85 2.88
C LEU A 85 -14.04 -3.88 3.99
N ALA A 86 -14.94 -3.64 4.95
CA ALA A 86 -14.57 -2.94 6.17
C ALA A 86 -13.54 -3.79 6.94
N ALA A 87 -12.67 -3.14 7.73
CA ALA A 87 -11.87 -3.84 8.72
C ALA A 87 -12.79 -4.74 9.56
N ALA A 88 -12.36 -5.98 9.82
CA ALA A 88 -13.12 -6.89 10.65
C ALA A 88 -13.19 -6.33 12.08
N ASP A 89 -14.40 -6.16 12.61
CA ASP A 89 -14.59 -5.93 14.05
C ASP A 89 -14.19 -7.21 14.77
N PHE A 90 -12.98 -7.25 15.32
CA PHE A 90 -12.52 -8.35 16.14
C PHE A 90 -12.95 -8.09 17.59
N PRO A 91 -13.86 -8.88 18.18
CA PRO A 91 -14.42 -8.60 19.51
C PRO A 91 -13.54 -9.05 20.68
N GLU A 92 -12.27 -9.40 20.47
CA GLU A 92 -11.43 -9.92 21.56
C GLU A 92 -10.42 -8.87 22.05
N PRO A 93 -10.56 -8.36 23.28
CA PRO A 93 -9.47 -7.63 23.90
C PRO A 93 -8.36 -8.64 24.20
N THR A 94 -7.24 -8.55 23.49
CA THR A 94 -6.01 -9.24 23.88
C THR A 94 -5.70 -8.83 25.32
N ARG A 95 -5.95 -9.73 26.28
CA ARG A 95 -5.60 -9.50 27.69
C ARG A 95 -4.08 -9.38 27.76
N SER A 96 -3.60 -8.18 28.03
CA SER A 96 -2.21 -7.96 28.43
C SER A 96 -1.94 -8.75 29.71
N PHE A 97 -0.94 -9.63 29.65
CA PHE A 97 -0.25 -10.17 30.82
C PHE A 97 0.94 -9.27 31.16
#